data_AF-A0A4R5QDN7-F1
#
_entry.id   AF-A0A4R5QDN7-F1
#
_cell.length_a   1.000
_cell.length_b   1.000
_cell.length_c   1.000
_cell.angle_alpha   90.00
_cell.angle_beta   90.00
_cell.angle_gamma   90.00
#
_symmetry.space_group_name_H-M   'P 1'
#
loop_
_entity.id
_entity.type
_entity.pdbx_description
1 polymer ?
#
loop_
_entity_poly.entity_id
_entity_poly.type
_entity_poly.pdbx_seq_one_letter_code
_entity_poly.pdbx_strand_id
1 'polypeptide(L)'
;MTASMTFRQAGLTPAEAAAMLTRRRPVSRSNPAAIRSYAEAMRQGRWVLNGMPIILSRSGVLLDGLQRLEACMAAGVPFPTFIAENVADDVLHTIDQQRRRSFAGVLEARGIRHARAVQAMLAKLIHYDDGRLGRDGVAAPSWARMERALAANPDIAAAAAASLSEVDTTLPEPVRTPLLFMGRRAAPGAMAQLLAVVADPDRHPLTEPGVLLRHEIDRGREDGAARLAPGRLLALSILALNATGRGTALRRLAWTGGAPGRPADPYPRLEGYAGLGETRLPAAVPVPEAIPTQESGSALRWAIESIDPARAEAYLRHNTRNRRIVQAHVNAIARDIVAGRWMVNAQPICFAADGTLLNGQHRLMAVILADGAIEVPVIRGLEPAAQATYDLHAKRSPEFGPALESFGDRALVSAMANLLWRRELRPPGARHAKATAAEIRDIVCNHPRLLELRSFGRKMIDHGRASVMGYGAYVIERSDPVRGPDFLRALETGAELATGHPILALRRQLQRLRRDKVPQEDQLAALLGGWERYRGRAGR
;
A
#
# COMPACT_ATOMS: atom_id res chain seq x y z
N MET A 1 4.99 -36.25 17.79
CA MET A 1 3.69 -35.55 17.67
C MET A 1 3.96 -34.13 17.18
N THR A 2 3.57 -33.79 15.95
CA THR A 2 3.67 -32.41 15.46
C THR A 2 2.63 -31.56 16.17
N ALA A 3 3.06 -30.61 17.01
CA ALA A 3 2.15 -29.70 17.71
C ALA A 3 1.28 -28.93 16.70
N SER A 4 -0.04 -28.96 16.89
CA SER A 4 -1.00 -28.19 16.10
C SER A 4 -0.84 -26.69 16.38
N MET A 5 -1.20 -25.85 15.39
CA MET A 5 -1.24 -24.40 15.56
C MET A 5 -2.14 -24.02 16.74
N THR A 6 -1.65 -23.12 17.60
CA THR A 6 -2.47 -22.53 18.68
C THR A 6 -2.90 -21.13 18.29
N PHE A 7 -4.09 -20.72 18.74
CA PHE A 7 -4.62 -19.38 18.48
C PHE A 7 -5.39 -18.87 19.70
N ARG A 8 -4.89 -17.81 20.34
CA ARG A 8 -5.44 -17.29 21.60
C ARG A 8 -5.44 -15.77 21.65
N GLN A 9 -6.35 -15.19 22.42
CA GLN A 9 -6.31 -13.77 22.76
C GLN A 9 -5.28 -13.52 23.87
N ALA A 10 -4.61 -12.37 23.85
CA ALA A 10 -3.62 -11.97 24.85
C ALA A 10 -3.52 -10.44 24.98
N GLY A 11 -3.16 -9.97 26.17
CA GLY A 11 -2.83 -8.57 26.44
C GLY A 11 -1.33 -8.45 26.55
N LEU A 12 -0.67 -8.10 25.45
CA LEU A 12 0.79 -8.10 25.41
C LEU A 12 1.36 -6.88 26.11
N THR A 13 2.20 -7.10 27.11
CA THR A 13 2.96 -6.09 27.83
C THR A 13 4.21 -5.64 27.05
N PRO A 14 4.79 -4.46 27.36
CA PRO A 14 6.06 -4.05 26.78
C PRO A 14 7.21 -5.05 27.01
N ALA A 15 7.23 -5.74 28.16
CA ALA A 15 8.23 -6.75 28.49
C ALA A 15 8.10 -8.00 27.60
N GLU A 16 6.88 -8.51 27.42
CA GLU A 16 6.62 -9.63 26.51
C GLU A 16 6.90 -9.25 25.05
N ALA A 17 6.57 -8.02 24.65
CA ALA A 17 6.88 -7.51 23.33
C ALA A 17 8.39 -7.45 23.08
N ALA A 18 9.18 -6.98 24.06
CA ALA A 18 10.64 -6.99 23.99
C ALA A 18 11.18 -8.42 23.84
N ALA A 19 10.67 -9.37 24.62
CA ALA A 19 11.05 -10.78 24.54
C ALA A 19 10.75 -11.37 23.16
N MET A 20 9.59 -11.10 22.57
CA MET A 20 9.23 -11.58 21.23
C MET A 20 10.08 -10.93 20.12
N LEU A 21 10.46 -9.66 20.29
CA LEU A 21 11.31 -8.95 19.32
C LEU A 21 12.73 -9.51 19.23
N THR A 22 13.23 -10.19 20.26
CA THR A 22 14.50 -10.93 20.18
C THR A 22 14.47 -12.03 19.11
N ARG A 23 13.28 -12.54 18.79
CA ARG A 23 13.04 -13.60 17.81
C ARG A 23 12.74 -13.07 16.40
N ARG A 24 12.95 -11.76 16.17
CA ARG A 24 12.78 -11.14 14.85
C ARG A 24 13.86 -11.64 13.89
N ARG A 25 13.49 -11.74 12.60
CA ARG A 25 14.47 -12.09 11.57
C ARG A 25 15.40 -10.92 11.25
N PRO A 26 16.68 -11.15 10.91
CA PRO A 26 17.62 -10.09 10.58
C PRO A 26 17.16 -9.18 9.43
N VAL A 27 16.40 -9.73 8.48
CA VAL A 27 15.89 -9.02 7.29
C VAL A 27 14.62 -8.21 7.56
N SER A 28 14.06 -8.28 8.77
CA SER A 28 12.84 -7.59 9.14
C SER A 28 13.04 -6.08 9.13
N ARG A 29 12.12 -5.33 8.51
CA ARG A 29 12.20 -3.87 8.41
C ARG A 29 11.09 -3.20 9.21
N SER A 30 11.50 -2.37 10.15
CA SER A 30 10.62 -1.50 10.92
C SER A 30 10.05 -0.40 10.03
N ASN A 31 8.81 0.02 10.27
CA ASN A 31 8.18 1.15 9.60
C ASN A 31 7.90 2.25 10.64
N PRO A 32 8.79 3.26 10.77
CA PRO A 32 8.68 4.29 11.80
C PRO A 32 7.34 5.03 11.81
N ALA A 33 6.73 5.24 10.63
CA ALA A 33 5.44 5.92 10.55
C ALA A 33 4.30 5.07 11.13
N ALA A 34 4.27 3.78 10.82
CA ALA A 34 3.27 2.85 11.37
C ALA A 34 3.44 2.69 12.89
N ILE A 35 4.69 2.52 13.35
CA ILE A 35 5.02 2.37 14.77
C ILE A 35 4.55 3.60 15.55
N ARG A 36 4.87 4.81 15.08
CA ARG A 36 4.40 6.06 15.73
C ARG A 36 2.88 6.13 15.79
N SER A 37 2.20 5.77 14.70
CA SER A 37 0.73 5.82 14.65
C SER A 37 0.09 4.81 15.60
N TYR A 38 0.63 3.59 15.68
CA TYR A 38 0.13 2.56 16.59
C TYR A 38 0.43 2.89 18.05
N ALA A 39 1.64 3.35 18.34
CA ALA A 39 2.03 3.74 19.70
C ALA A 39 1.18 4.90 20.22
N GLU A 40 0.85 5.87 19.36
CA GLU A 40 -0.10 6.93 19.70
C GLU A 40 -1.50 6.38 19.98
N ALA A 41 -2.00 5.47 19.15
CA ALA A 41 -3.30 4.83 19.37
C ALA A 41 -3.33 4.04 20.69
N MET A 42 -2.26 3.32 21.02
CA MET A 42 -2.12 2.60 22.29
C MET A 42 -2.08 3.57 23.48
N ARG A 43 -1.22 4.60 23.46
CA ARG A 43 -1.12 5.61 24.52
C ARG A 43 -2.43 6.35 24.79
N GLN A 44 -3.20 6.61 23.74
CA GLN A 44 -4.50 7.29 23.86
C GLN A 44 -5.66 6.34 24.23
N GLY A 45 -5.40 5.04 24.44
CA GLY A 45 -6.46 4.04 24.68
C GLY A 45 -7.37 3.82 23.48
N ARG A 46 -6.96 4.21 22.27
CA ARG A 46 -7.73 4.11 21.02
C ARG A 46 -7.39 2.85 20.21
N TRP A 47 -6.58 1.97 20.76
CA TRP A 47 -6.25 0.70 20.11
C TRP A 47 -7.43 -0.27 20.23
N VAL A 48 -7.93 -0.75 19.08
CA VAL A 48 -9.04 -1.70 18.99
C VAL A 48 -8.51 -3.07 18.60
N LEU A 49 -8.95 -4.13 19.29
CA LEU A 49 -8.64 -5.52 18.94
C LEU A 49 -9.12 -5.82 17.52
N ASN A 50 -8.18 -6.01 16.60
CA ASN A 50 -8.48 -6.05 15.16
C ASN A 50 -8.56 -7.46 14.56
N GLY A 51 -8.30 -8.48 15.38
CA GLY A 51 -8.23 -9.87 14.96
C GLY A 51 -6.90 -10.28 14.34
N MET A 52 -6.05 -9.38 13.87
CA MET A 52 -4.75 -9.75 13.31
C MET A 52 -3.83 -10.22 14.45
N PRO A 53 -3.26 -11.44 14.40
CA PRO A 53 -2.43 -11.96 15.48
C PRO A 53 -0.97 -11.49 15.40
N ILE A 54 -0.23 -11.63 16.50
CA ILE A 54 1.22 -11.81 16.47
C ILE A 54 1.47 -13.27 16.11
N ILE A 55 2.29 -13.53 15.09
CA ILE A 55 2.50 -14.88 14.57
C ILE A 55 3.91 -15.34 14.90
N LEU A 56 4.03 -16.44 15.63
CA LEU A 56 5.27 -17.13 15.94
C LEU A 56 5.31 -18.48 15.22
N SER A 57 6.46 -18.78 14.65
CA SER A 57 6.70 -20.04 13.95
C SER A 57 6.93 -21.19 14.94
N ARG A 58 6.98 -22.44 14.45
CA ARG A 58 7.32 -23.62 15.28
C ARG A 58 8.73 -23.53 15.86
N SER A 59 9.68 -22.95 15.13
CA SER A 59 11.03 -22.64 15.64
C SER A 59 11.09 -21.37 16.50
N GLY A 60 9.94 -20.75 16.81
CA GLY A 60 9.84 -19.55 17.65
C GLY A 60 10.14 -18.25 16.92
N VAL A 61 10.36 -18.27 15.61
CA VAL A 61 10.68 -17.08 14.81
C VAL A 61 9.46 -16.18 14.70
N LEU A 62 9.64 -14.87 14.86
CA LEU A 62 8.58 -13.88 14.63
C LEU A 62 8.26 -13.77 13.14
N LEU A 63 7.07 -14.24 12.76
CA LEU A 63 6.58 -14.22 11.38
C LEU A 63 5.74 -12.99 11.09
N ASP A 64 4.99 -12.45 12.05
CA ASP A 64 4.11 -11.28 11.85
C ASP A 64 3.88 -10.49 13.15
N GLY A 65 3.60 -9.19 13.04
CA GLY A 65 3.31 -8.30 14.16
C GLY A 65 4.45 -7.39 14.62
N LEU A 66 5.56 -7.33 13.87
CA LEU A 66 6.76 -6.55 14.22
C LEU A 66 6.43 -5.11 14.66
N GLN A 67 5.71 -4.36 13.83
CA GLN A 67 5.40 -2.95 14.09
C GLN A 67 4.49 -2.76 15.31
N ARG A 68 3.61 -3.74 15.61
CA ARG A 68 2.73 -3.71 16.80
C ARG A 68 3.52 -3.96 18.07
N LEU A 69 4.49 -4.89 18.06
CA LEU A 69 5.38 -5.12 19.18
C LEU A 69 6.29 -3.90 19.44
N GLU A 70 6.89 -3.33 18.39
CA GLU A 70 7.70 -2.11 18.50
C GLU A 70 6.85 -0.91 18.98
N ALA A 71 5.59 -0.82 18.55
CA ALA A 71 4.67 0.21 19.01
C ALA A 71 4.29 0.04 20.48
N CYS A 72 4.07 -1.18 20.97
CA CYS A 72 3.81 -1.45 22.38
C CYS A 72 5.00 -1.01 23.26
N MET A 73 6.24 -1.32 22.85
CA MET A 73 7.42 -0.83 23.55
C MET A 73 7.51 0.70 23.53
N ALA A 74 7.27 1.32 22.36
CA ALA A 74 7.30 2.78 22.23
C ALA A 74 6.14 3.50 22.95
N ALA A 75 5.04 2.80 23.21
CA ALA A 75 3.88 3.31 23.93
C ALA A 75 4.03 3.17 25.44
N GLY A 76 4.78 2.16 25.91
CA GLY A 76 4.94 1.84 27.33
C GLY A 76 3.69 1.27 27.98
N VAL A 77 2.71 0.82 27.20
CA VAL A 77 1.42 0.29 27.69
C VAL A 77 1.08 -1.05 27.03
N PRO A 78 0.39 -1.96 27.74
CA PRO A 78 -0.07 -3.21 27.15
C PRO A 78 -1.14 -2.97 26.08
N PHE A 79 -1.28 -3.90 25.13
CA PHE A 79 -2.33 -3.83 24.11
C PHE A 79 -2.99 -5.20 23.85
N PRO A 80 -4.31 -5.23 23.60
CA PRO A 80 -5.01 -6.46 23.25
C PRO A 80 -4.68 -6.91 21.81
N THR A 81 -4.39 -8.19 21.64
CA THR A 81 -4.12 -8.84 20.35
C THR A 81 -4.48 -10.33 20.39
N PHE A 82 -4.41 -11.00 19.25
CA PHE A 82 -4.30 -12.46 19.19
C PHE A 82 -2.83 -12.87 19.08
N ILE A 83 -2.51 -14.08 19.52
CA ILE A 83 -1.22 -14.73 19.34
C ILE A 83 -1.48 -16.08 18.67
N ALA A 84 -0.74 -16.34 17.59
CA ALA A 84 -0.73 -17.61 16.92
C ALA A 84 0.68 -18.23 17.01
N GLU A 85 0.76 -19.45 17.53
CA GLU A 85 2.02 -20.17 17.75
C GLU A 85 1.97 -21.52 17.03
N ASN A 86 3.14 -22.16 16.91
CA ASN A 86 3.31 -23.42 16.16
C ASN A 86 2.92 -23.32 14.68
N VAL A 87 3.07 -22.15 14.07
CA VAL A 87 2.85 -21.98 12.63
C VAL A 87 4.06 -22.48 11.86
N ALA A 88 3.86 -23.16 10.72
CA ALA A 88 4.95 -23.66 9.89
C ALA A 88 5.91 -22.53 9.47
N ASP A 89 7.22 -22.78 9.56
CA ASP A 89 8.25 -21.74 9.35
C ASP A 89 8.26 -21.19 7.90
N ASP A 90 7.80 -21.98 6.94
CA ASP A 90 7.72 -21.70 5.50
C ASP A 90 6.36 -21.11 5.05
N VAL A 91 5.43 -20.87 5.98
CA VAL A 91 4.09 -20.31 5.72
C VAL A 91 4.10 -18.91 5.10
N LEU A 92 5.25 -18.23 5.11
CA LEU A 92 5.40 -16.80 4.84
C LEU A 92 4.90 -16.33 3.49
N HIS A 93 4.89 -17.23 2.49
CA HIS A 93 4.36 -16.97 1.16
C HIS A 93 2.83 -16.94 1.10
N THR A 94 2.18 -17.47 2.13
CA THR A 94 0.73 -17.51 2.30
C THR A 94 0.23 -16.49 3.34
N ILE A 95 1.13 -15.92 4.15
CA ILE A 95 0.86 -14.78 5.03
C ILE A 95 0.85 -13.48 4.21
N ASP A 96 0.04 -12.51 4.63
CA ASP A 96 -0.09 -11.18 3.99
C ASP A 96 -0.49 -11.22 2.52
N GLN A 97 -1.14 -12.30 2.08
CA GLN A 97 -1.76 -12.35 0.77
C GLN A 97 -2.86 -11.29 0.64
N GLN A 98 -3.43 -10.82 1.75
CA GLN A 98 -4.47 -9.78 1.75
C GLN A 98 -4.02 -8.52 1.02
N ARG A 99 -4.87 -8.04 0.10
CA ARG A 99 -4.69 -6.71 -0.50
C ARG A 99 -4.67 -5.64 0.58
N ARG A 100 -3.66 -4.75 0.53
CA ARG A 100 -3.59 -3.55 1.38
C ARG A 100 -4.91 -2.80 1.38
N ARG A 101 -5.37 -2.50 2.58
CA ARG A 101 -6.56 -1.68 2.80
C ARG A 101 -6.15 -0.21 2.70
N SER A 102 -7.06 0.63 2.22
CA SER A 102 -6.97 2.08 2.32
C SER A 102 -8.30 2.59 2.83
N PHE A 103 -8.30 3.72 3.55
CA PHE A 103 -9.55 4.32 4.03
C PHE A 103 -10.49 4.64 2.86
N ALA A 104 -9.96 5.14 1.74
CA ALA A 104 -10.70 5.32 0.50
C ALA A 104 -11.33 4.01 -0.01
N GLY A 105 -10.65 2.87 0.10
CA GLY A 105 -11.22 1.57 -0.25
C GLY A 105 -12.37 1.15 0.66
N VAL A 106 -12.36 1.56 1.95
CA VAL A 106 -13.49 1.37 2.88
C VAL A 106 -14.67 2.25 2.46
N LEU A 107 -14.42 3.52 2.12
CA LEU A 107 -15.45 4.44 1.66
C LEU A 107 -16.08 3.96 0.34
N GLU A 108 -15.28 3.49 -0.63
CA GLU A 108 -15.75 2.90 -1.89
C GLU A 108 -16.72 1.74 -1.63
N ALA A 109 -16.39 0.87 -0.65
CA ALA A 109 -17.23 -0.27 -0.30
C ALA A 109 -18.55 0.11 0.39
N ARG A 110 -18.62 1.31 0.99
CA ARG A 110 -19.87 1.91 1.50
C ARG A 110 -20.67 2.65 0.43
N GLY A 111 -20.25 2.58 -0.83
CA GLY A 111 -20.90 3.31 -1.94
C GLY A 111 -20.60 4.80 -1.99
N ILE A 112 -19.62 5.28 -1.21
CA ILE A 112 -19.25 6.71 -1.21
C ILE A 112 -18.48 7.02 -2.50
N ARG A 113 -19.07 7.89 -3.33
CA ARG A 113 -18.43 8.39 -4.55
C ARG A 113 -17.21 9.26 -4.22
N HIS A 114 -16.24 9.29 -5.13
CA HIS A 114 -15.01 10.08 -4.97
C HIS A 114 -14.26 9.84 -3.66
N ALA A 115 -14.29 8.61 -3.15
CA ALA A 115 -13.70 8.21 -1.86
C ALA A 115 -12.26 8.70 -1.59
N ARG A 116 -11.42 8.80 -2.63
CA ARG A 116 -10.05 9.33 -2.48
C ARG A 116 -10.04 10.82 -2.16
N ALA A 117 -10.91 11.61 -2.80
CA ALA A 117 -11.06 13.03 -2.51
C ALA A 117 -11.64 13.22 -1.10
N VAL A 118 -12.65 12.43 -0.72
CA VAL A 118 -13.21 12.42 0.64
C VAL A 118 -12.13 12.11 1.70
N GLN A 119 -11.32 11.07 1.49
CA GLN A 119 -10.21 10.74 2.39
C GLN A 119 -9.19 11.89 2.48
N ALA A 120 -8.80 12.48 1.34
CA ALA A 120 -7.82 13.56 1.30
C ALA A 120 -8.33 14.83 1.99
N MET A 121 -9.60 15.17 1.77
CA MET A 121 -10.31 16.25 2.44
C MET A 121 -10.38 16.03 3.95
N LEU A 122 -10.84 14.86 4.40
CA LEU A 122 -10.88 14.49 5.83
C LEU A 122 -9.51 14.62 6.50
N ALA A 123 -8.47 14.06 5.88
CA ALA A 123 -7.12 14.12 6.44
C ALA A 123 -6.66 15.57 6.63
N LYS A 124 -6.96 16.43 5.66
CA LYS A 124 -6.59 17.84 5.67
C LYS A 124 -7.39 18.65 6.69
N LEU A 125 -8.70 18.41 6.82
CA LEU A 125 -9.55 19.06 7.82
C LEU A 125 -9.17 18.64 9.24
N ILE A 126 -8.87 17.36 9.49
CA ILE A 126 -8.40 16.88 10.80
C ILE A 126 -7.07 17.54 11.16
N HIS A 127 -6.10 17.55 10.24
CA HIS A 127 -4.82 18.23 10.50
C HIS A 127 -4.96 19.73 10.71
N TYR A 128 -5.93 20.34 10.03
CA TYR A 128 -6.28 21.73 10.22
C TYR A 128 -6.80 21.96 11.64
N ASP A 129 -7.84 21.24 12.07
CA ASP A 129 -8.43 21.35 13.40
C ASP A 129 -7.38 21.09 14.50
N ASP A 130 -6.58 20.01 14.35
CA ASP A 130 -5.51 19.62 15.27
C ASP A 130 -4.31 20.60 15.29
N GLY A 131 -4.30 21.65 14.44
CA GLY A 131 -3.21 22.63 14.36
C GLY A 131 -1.87 22.06 13.84
N ARG A 132 -1.96 20.98 13.07
CA ARG A 132 -0.81 20.24 12.50
C ARG A 132 -0.55 20.58 11.03
N LEU A 133 -1.48 21.25 10.35
CA LEU A 133 -1.31 21.62 8.96
C LEU A 133 -0.12 22.59 8.76
N GLY A 134 0.65 22.40 7.70
CA GLY A 134 1.84 23.21 7.41
C GLY A 134 3.12 22.80 8.14
N ARG A 135 3.09 21.75 8.97
CA ARG A 135 4.28 21.14 9.57
C ARG A 135 4.83 20.01 8.69
N ASP A 136 6.14 19.87 8.63
CA ASP A 136 6.78 18.78 7.92
C ASP A 136 6.64 17.45 8.65
N GLY A 137 6.52 16.35 7.88
CA GLY A 137 6.55 14.99 8.43
C GLY A 137 5.32 14.57 9.26
N VAL A 138 4.21 15.31 9.19
CA VAL A 138 2.98 14.95 9.90
C VAL A 138 2.43 13.63 9.38
N ALA A 139 2.27 12.66 10.29
CA ALA A 139 1.65 11.38 9.98
C ALA A 139 0.16 11.55 9.66
N ALA A 140 -0.36 10.78 8.70
CA ALA A 140 -1.78 10.79 8.38
C ALA A 140 -2.63 10.45 9.62
N PRO A 141 -3.86 11.00 9.76
CA PRO A 141 -4.75 10.67 10.86
C PRO A 141 -5.07 9.17 10.88
N SER A 142 -5.34 8.62 12.06
CA SER A 142 -5.83 7.24 12.16
C SER A 142 -7.18 7.10 11.47
N TRP A 143 -7.48 5.92 10.93
CA TRP A 143 -8.78 5.69 10.28
C TRP A 143 -9.93 5.84 11.27
N ALA A 144 -9.75 5.42 12.54
CA ALA A 144 -10.74 5.66 13.58
C ALA A 144 -11.02 7.16 13.80
N ARG A 145 -9.99 8.03 13.70
CA ARG A 145 -10.20 9.49 13.72
C ARG A 145 -10.94 9.98 12.48
N MET A 146 -10.62 9.45 11.30
CA MET A 146 -11.34 9.78 10.06
C MET A 146 -12.79 9.29 10.07
N GLU A 147 -13.08 8.12 10.63
CA GLU A 147 -14.44 7.60 10.77
C GLU A 147 -15.26 8.44 11.73
N ARG A 148 -14.70 8.80 12.90
CA ARG A 148 -15.39 9.69 13.85
C ARG A 148 -15.71 11.05 13.23
N ALA A 149 -14.75 11.62 12.50
CA ALA A 149 -14.95 12.87 11.78
C ALA A 149 -16.03 12.75 10.70
N LEU A 150 -16.01 11.67 9.91
CA LEU A 150 -17.02 11.46 8.87
C LEU A 150 -18.42 11.20 9.44
N ALA A 151 -18.53 10.44 10.54
CA ALA A 151 -19.80 10.15 11.21
C ALA A 151 -20.43 11.41 11.81
N ALA A 152 -19.62 12.29 12.41
CA ALA A 152 -20.08 13.56 12.96
C ALA A 152 -20.35 14.64 11.89
N ASN A 153 -19.88 14.43 10.65
CA ASN A 153 -20.00 15.39 9.55
C ASN A 153 -20.45 14.65 8.28
N PRO A 154 -21.72 14.17 8.24
CA PRO A 154 -22.22 13.32 7.15
C PRO A 154 -22.26 14.02 5.79
N ASP A 155 -22.25 15.36 5.78
CA ASP A 155 -22.22 16.22 4.60
C ASP A 155 -20.86 16.27 3.90
N ILE A 156 -19.77 15.79 4.51
CA ILE A 156 -18.43 15.79 3.89
C ILE A 156 -18.42 15.10 2.53
N ALA A 157 -19.09 13.95 2.40
CA ALA A 157 -19.14 13.21 1.15
C ALA A 157 -19.88 13.99 0.05
N ALA A 158 -20.99 14.64 0.41
CA ALA A 158 -21.76 15.48 -0.49
C ALA A 158 -20.97 16.74 -0.90
N ALA A 159 -20.27 17.38 0.05
CA ALA A 159 -19.43 18.55 -0.21
C ALA A 159 -18.28 18.24 -1.16
N ALA A 160 -17.61 17.08 -0.99
CA ALA A 160 -16.57 16.64 -1.90
C ALA A 160 -17.11 16.40 -3.32
N ALA A 161 -18.26 15.74 -3.44
CA ALA A 161 -18.90 15.51 -4.74
C ALA A 161 -19.34 16.82 -5.41
N ALA A 162 -19.88 17.77 -4.64
CA ALA A 162 -20.26 19.09 -5.13
C ALA A 162 -19.05 19.87 -5.67
N SER A 163 -17.96 19.93 -4.89
CA SER A 163 -16.68 20.53 -5.33
C SER A 163 -16.21 19.94 -6.65
N LEU A 164 -16.29 18.62 -6.81
CA LEU A 164 -15.84 17.92 -8.02
C LEU A 164 -16.75 18.11 -9.24
N SER A 165 -18.01 18.50 -9.02
CA SER A 165 -18.99 18.75 -10.09
C SER A 165 -18.93 20.19 -10.63
N GLU A 166 -18.22 21.09 -9.94
CA GLU A 166 -17.99 22.45 -10.42
C GLU A 166 -17.04 22.44 -11.63
N VAL A 167 -17.62 22.79 -12.79
CA VAL A 167 -16.92 23.03 -14.05
C VAL A 167 -16.23 24.40 -13.98
N ASP A 168 -15.05 24.52 -14.57
CA ASP A 168 -14.30 25.80 -14.69
C ASP A 168 -13.88 26.48 -13.38
N THR A 169 -13.19 25.74 -12.50
CA THR A 169 -12.59 26.35 -11.31
C THR A 169 -11.08 26.55 -11.45
N THR A 170 -10.59 27.74 -11.09
CA THR A 170 -9.15 28.04 -11.12
C THR A 170 -8.38 27.32 -9.99
N LEU A 171 -9.02 27.10 -8.84
CA LEU A 171 -8.40 26.45 -7.69
C LEU A 171 -8.18 24.94 -7.91
N PRO A 172 -6.99 24.39 -7.60
CA PRO A 172 -6.75 22.96 -7.70
C PRO A 172 -7.55 22.19 -6.65
N GLU A 173 -8.06 21.00 -7.01
CA GLU A 173 -8.93 20.16 -6.17
C GLU A 173 -8.45 19.99 -4.71
N PRO A 174 -7.16 19.71 -4.43
CA PRO A 174 -6.70 19.50 -3.05
C PRO A 174 -6.79 20.75 -2.16
N VAL A 175 -7.01 21.94 -2.74
CA VAL A 175 -7.25 23.20 -2.05
C VAL A 175 -8.73 23.56 -2.09
N ARG A 176 -9.34 23.48 -3.27
CA ARG A 176 -10.75 23.82 -3.51
C ARG A 176 -11.68 23.05 -2.59
N THR A 177 -11.58 21.73 -2.55
CA THR A 177 -12.51 20.86 -1.82
C THR A 177 -12.59 21.18 -0.31
N PRO A 178 -11.47 21.21 0.45
CA PRO A 178 -11.52 21.61 1.86
C PRO A 178 -11.89 23.08 2.05
N LEU A 179 -11.44 24.00 1.19
CA LEU A 179 -11.77 25.42 1.29
C LEU A 179 -13.27 25.68 1.15
N LEU A 180 -13.93 25.09 0.14
CA LEU A 180 -15.37 25.20 -0.08
C LEU A 180 -16.15 24.67 1.12
N PHE A 181 -15.74 23.54 1.70
CA PHE A 181 -16.40 22.99 2.88
C PHE A 181 -16.30 23.91 4.09
N MET A 182 -15.11 24.41 4.40
CA MET A 182 -14.92 25.31 5.54
C MET A 182 -15.61 26.65 5.29
N GLY A 183 -15.42 27.24 4.10
CA GLY A 183 -15.94 28.55 3.72
C GLY A 183 -17.45 28.62 3.64
N ARG A 184 -18.13 27.60 3.09
CA ARG A 184 -19.60 27.56 3.06
C ARG A 184 -20.24 27.45 4.45
N ARG A 185 -19.55 26.81 5.40
CA ARG A 185 -20.00 26.72 6.80
C ARG A 185 -19.73 27.99 7.59
N ALA A 186 -18.59 28.62 7.37
CA ALA A 186 -18.14 29.76 8.17
C ALA A 186 -18.63 31.11 7.62
N ALA A 187 -18.57 31.29 6.30
CA ALA A 187 -18.81 32.57 5.65
C ALA A 187 -19.29 32.37 4.18
N PRO A 188 -20.54 31.89 3.96
CA PRO A 188 -21.01 31.53 2.63
C PRO A 188 -21.00 32.69 1.63
N GLY A 189 -21.35 33.90 2.06
CA GLY A 189 -21.32 35.10 1.22
C GLY A 189 -19.90 35.48 0.78
N ALA A 190 -18.97 35.52 1.73
CA ALA A 190 -17.56 35.81 1.45
C ALA A 190 -16.92 34.74 0.55
N MET A 191 -17.27 33.48 0.74
CA MET A 191 -16.82 32.37 -0.11
C MET A 191 -17.31 32.55 -1.55
N ALA A 192 -18.59 32.90 -1.75
CA ALA A 192 -19.14 33.15 -3.08
C ALA A 192 -18.46 34.34 -3.76
N GLN A 193 -18.25 35.45 -3.03
CA GLN A 193 -17.53 36.62 -3.54
C GLN A 193 -16.09 36.27 -3.93
N LEU A 194 -15.35 35.57 -3.07
CA LEU A 194 -13.97 35.19 -3.36
C LEU A 194 -13.87 34.36 -4.64
N LEU A 195 -14.76 33.39 -4.83
CA LEU A 195 -14.76 32.55 -6.04
C LEU A 195 -15.10 33.36 -7.30
N ALA A 196 -16.06 34.29 -7.21
CA ALA A 196 -16.42 35.16 -8.33
C ALA A 196 -15.24 36.03 -8.77
N VAL A 197 -14.55 36.67 -7.83
CA VAL A 197 -13.35 37.47 -8.10
C VAL A 197 -12.22 36.59 -8.67
N VAL A 198 -12.00 35.40 -8.09
CA VAL A 198 -10.96 34.49 -8.59
C VAL A 198 -11.26 34.04 -10.02
N ALA A 199 -12.53 33.87 -10.39
CA ALA A 199 -12.93 33.47 -11.74
C ALA A 199 -12.71 34.61 -12.75
N ASP A 200 -13.09 35.84 -12.40
CA ASP A 200 -13.05 37.03 -13.26
C ASP A 200 -12.25 38.17 -12.58
N PRO A 201 -10.92 38.05 -12.49
CA PRO A 201 -10.09 39.00 -11.74
C PRO A 201 -10.02 40.39 -12.37
N ASP A 202 -10.21 40.50 -13.70
CA ASP A 202 -10.00 41.74 -14.46
C ASP A 202 -11.04 42.84 -14.14
N ARG A 203 -12.16 42.46 -13.52
CA ARG A 203 -13.21 43.39 -13.09
C ARG A 203 -13.00 43.99 -11.70
N HIS A 204 -11.90 43.64 -11.03
CA HIS A 204 -11.65 43.99 -9.63
C HIS A 204 -10.29 44.68 -9.45
N PRO A 205 -10.13 45.52 -8.42
CA PRO A 205 -8.85 46.17 -8.15
C PRO A 205 -7.78 45.14 -7.76
N LEU A 206 -6.51 45.44 -8.06
CA LEU A 206 -5.36 44.56 -7.73
C LEU A 206 -5.21 44.28 -6.22
N THR A 207 -5.84 45.08 -5.37
CA THR A 207 -5.83 44.90 -3.92
C THR A 207 -6.97 44.01 -3.41
N GLU A 208 -7.90 43.60 -4.27
CA GLU A 208 -8.95 42.65 -3.92
C GLU A 208 -8.33 41.27 -3.59
N PRO A 209 -8.65 40.65 -2.45
CA PRO A 209 -8.04 39.38 -2.04
C PRO A 209 -8.14 38.26 -3.07
N GLY A 210 -9.25 38.18 -3.82
CA GLY A 210 -9.44 37.19 -4.87
C GLY A 210 -8.52 37.39 -6.08
N VAL A 211 -8.20 38.63 -6.44
CA VAL A 211 -7.27 38.96 -7.54
C VAL A 211 -5.85 38.53 -7.18
N LEU A 212 -5.42 38.84 -5.94
CA LEU A 212 -4.11 38.39 -5.45
C LEU A 212 -4.00 36.87 -5.41
N LEU A 213 -5.05 36.18 -4.97
CA LEU A 213 -5.08 34.72 -4.96
C LEU A 213 -5.02 34.16 -6.39
N ARG A 214 -5.72 34.77 -7.35
CA ARG A 214 -5.69 34.38 -8.77
C ARG A 214 -4.29 34.53 -9.36
N HIS A 215 -3.59 35.63 -9.10
CA HIS A 215 -2.19 35.82 -9.50
C HIS A 215 -1.25 34.73 -8.96
N GLU A 216 -1.40 34.34 -7.70
CA GLU A 216 -0.59 33.25 -7.11
C GLU A 216 -0.83 31.89 -7.80
N ILE A 217 -2.06 31.64 -8.28
CA ILE A 217 -2.41 30.43 -9.01
C ILE A 217 -1.81 30.46 -10.41
N ASP A 218 -1.98 31.56 -11.14
CA ASP A 218 -1.54 31.69 -12.54
C ASP A 218 -0.02 31.69 -12.66
N ARG A 219 0.69 32.35 -11.74
CA ARG A 219 2.16 32.30 -11.64
C ARG A 219 2.69 30.87 -11.53
N GLY A 220 1.99 30.00 -10.79
CA GLY A 220 2.36 28.59 -10.65
C GLY A 220 1.95 27.70 -11.83
N ARG A 221 1.10 28.20 -12.75
CA ARG A 221 0.74 27.53 -14.02
C ARG A 221 1.73 27.88 -15.12
N GLU A 222 2.17 29.13 -15.17
CA GLU A 222 3.15 29.64 -16.13
C GLU A 222 4.57 29.12 -15.83
N ASP A 223 4.98 29.16 -14.56
CA ASP A 223 6.26 28.62 -14.10
C ASP A 223 6.05 27.47 -13.10
N GLY A 224 6.38 26.26 -13.54
CA GLY A 224 6.31 25.06 -12.71
C GLY A 224 7.19 25.13 -11.46
N ALA A 225 8.30 25.88 -11.49
CA ALA A 225 9.16 26.09 -10.32
C ALA A 225 8.53 27.04 -9.29
N ALA A 226 7.68 27.97 -9.73
CA ALA A 226 6.92 28.87 -8.87
C ALA A 226 5.65 28.22 -8.27
N ARG A 227 5.28 27.01 -8.70
CA ARG A 227 4.05 26.33 -8.26
C ARG A 227 4.04 26.05 -6.76
N LEU A 228 3.08 26.65 -6.07
CA LEU A 228 2.91 26.46 -4.63
C LEU A 228 2.42 25.04 -4.29
N ALA A 229 3.01 24.46 -3.24
CA ALA A 229 2.50 23.23 -2.66
C ALA A 229 1.05 23.41 -2.16
N PRO A 230 0.17 22.40 -2.26
CA PRO A 230 -1.24 22.54 -1.90
C PRO A 230 -1.50 23.04 -0.47
N GLY A 231 -0.63 22.69 0.49
CA GLY A 231 -0.74 23.17 1.87
C GLY A 231 -0.51 24.69 2.00
N ARG A 232 0.42 25.24 1.21
CA ARG A 232 0.71 26.68 1.19
C ARG A 232 -0.39 27.45 0.46
N LEU A 233 -0.84 26.95 -0.69
CA LEU A 233 -1.94 27.59 -1.43
C LEU A 233 -3.25 27.60 -0.62
N LEU A 234 -3.53 26.57 0.18
CA LEU A 234 -4.68 26.58 1.10
C LEU A 234 -4.53 27.64 2.20
N ALA A 235 -3.34 27.84 2.76
CA ALA A 235 -3.10 28.89 3.76
C ALA A 235 -3.40 30.27 3.19
N LEU A 236 -2.86 30.55 2.00
CA LEU A 236 -3.13 31.78 1.26
C LEU A 236 -4.62 31.95 0.94
N SER A 237 -5.30 30.86 0.55
CA SER A 237 -6.75 30.89 0.27
C SER A 237 -7.58 31.22 1.51
N ILE A 238 -7.20 30.73 2.69
CA ILE A 238 -7.87 31.07 3.97
C ILE A 238 -7.65 32.53 4.33
N LEU A 239 -6.43 33.05 4.16
CA LEU A 239 -6.13 34.47 4.38
C LEU A 239 -6.96 35.37 3.46
N ALA A 240 -7.06 35.00 2.18
CA ALA A 240 -7.87 35.72 1.22
C ALA A 240 -9.35 35.70 1.61
N LEU A 241 -9.87 34.54 1.99
CA LEU A 241 -11.27 34.37 2.42
C LEU A 241 -11.62 35.21 3.66
N ASN A 242 -10.74 35.21 4.67
CA ASN A 242 -10.89 36.06 5.86
C ASN A 242 -10.93 37.55 5.49
N ALA A 243 -10.01 37.99 4.61
CA ALA A 243 -9.96 39.38 4.18
C ALA A 243 -11.20 39.79 3.37
N THR A 244 -11.69 38.92 2.49
CA THR A 244 -12.97 39.11 1.78
C THR A 244 -14.13 39.23 2.75
N GLY A 245 -14.21 38.35 3.77
CA GLY A 245 -15.27 38.40 4.79
C GLY A 245 -15.26 39.69 5.62
N ARG A 246 -14.10 40.31 5.82
CA ARG A 246 -13.95 41.62 6.46
C ARG A 246 -14.10 42.81 5.52
N GLY A 247 -14.21 42.60 4.20
CA GLY A 247 -14.15 43.68 3.21
C GLY A 247 -12.81 44.42 3.22
N THR A 248 -11.71 43.76 3.61
CA THR A 248 -10.39 44.39 3.74
C THR A 248 -9.57 44.16 2.47
N ALA A 249 -9.18 45.24 1.80
CA ALA A 249 -8.22 45.20 0.71
C ALA A 249 -6.81 44.81 1.21
N LEU A 250 -6.08 44.03 0.42
CA LEU A 250 -4.74 43.56 0.75
C LEU A 250 -3.70 44.13 -0.23
N ARG A 251 -2.51 44.46 0.27
CA ARG A 251 -1.36 44.81 -0.59
C ARG A 251 -0.64 43.58 -1.14
N ARG A 252 -0.62 42.49 -0.36
CA ARG A 252 -0.01 41.20 -0.73
C ARG A 252 -0.63 40.06 0.08
N LEU A 253 -0.62 38.87 -0.49
CA LEU A 253 -1.03 37.63 0.16
C LEU A 253 0.21 36.85 0.58
N ALA A 254 0.51 36.78 1.88
CA ALA A 254 1.76 36.19 2.36
C ALA A 254 1.52 35.26 3.56
N TRP A 255 2.09 34.07 3.48
CA TRP A 255 2.25 33.12 4.58
C TRP A 255 3.59 32.40 4.39
N THR A 256 4.40 32.37 5.44
CA THR A 256 5.69 31.68 5.43
C THR A 256 5.59 30.34 6.18
N GLY A 257 5.81 29.26 5.43
CA GLY A 257 5.91 27.91 6.02
C GLY A 257 7.25 27.70 6.71
N GLY A 258 7.35 26.61 7.49
CA GLY A 258 8.60 26.23 8.14
C GLY A 258 9.69 25.93 7.12
N ALA A 259 10.86 26.53 7.30
CA ALA A 259 12.07 26.24 6.54
C ALA A 259 13.24 26.04 7.51
N PRO A 260 14.32 25.34 7.12
CA PRO A 260 15.50 25.20 7.97
C PRO A 260 16.03 26.59 8.38
N GLY A 261 16.04 26.88 9.68
CA GLY A 261 16.55 28.15 10.23
C GLY A 261 15.57 29.32 10.28
N ARG A 262 14.29 29.17 9.86
CA ARG A 262 13.27 30.21 10.00
C ARG A 262 11.96 29.65 10.59
N PRO A 263 11.47 30.18 11.73
CA PRO A 263 10.21 29.72 12.32
C PRO A 263 9.03 30.02 11.38
N ALA A 264 8.11 29.07 11.27
CA ALA A 264 6.91 29.21 10.45
C ALA A 264 5.92 30.20 11.06
N ASP A 265 5.21 30.96 10.23
CA ASP A 265 4.01 31.66 10.67
C ASP A 265 2.97 30.63 11.15
N PRO A 266 2.18 30.92 12.20
CA PRO A 266 1.03 30.10 12.56
C PRO A 266 0.15 29.83 11.34
N TYR A 267 -0.32 28.60 11.17
CA TYR A 267 -1.20 28.27 10.04
C TYR A 267 -2.52 29.05 10.20
N PRO A 268 -2.99 29.77 9.16
CA PRO A 268 -4.13 30.68 9.29
C PRO A 268 -5.41 29.95 9.66
N ARG A 269 -6.15 30.50 10.62
CA ARG A 269 -7.49 30.04 11.03
C ARG A 269 -8.57 30.78 10.22
N LEU A 270 -9.58 30.07 9.76
CA LEU A 270 -10.73 30.61 9.04
C LEU A 270 -11.69 31.15 10.09
N GLU A 271 -11.98 32.44 10.00
CA GLU A 271 -12.87 33.12 10.93
C GLU A 271 -14.28 32.54 10.82
N GLY A 272 -14.90 32.23 11.97
CA GLY A 272 -16.24 31.63 12.03
C GLY A 272 -16.30 30.12 11.80
N TYR A 273 -15.20 29.45 11.46
CA TYR A 273 -15.20 28.00 11.28
C TYR A 273 -15.01 27.26 12.61
N ALA A 274 -16.06 26.57 13.06
CA ALA A 274 -16.08 25.85 14.34
C ALA A 274 -15.27 24.54 14.37
N GLY A 275 -14.77 24.05 13.23
CA GLY A 275 -14.10 22.75 13.14
C GLY A 275 -15.05 21.59 12.80
N LEU A 276 -14.49 20.39 12.72
CA LEU A 276 -15.24 19.15 12.57
C LEU A 276 -15.89 18.76 13.91
N GLY A 277 -17.15 18.35 13.87
CA GLY A 277 -17.78 17.68 15.02
C GLY A 277 -17.04 16.38 15.40
N GLU A 278 -17.12 15.97 16.67
CA GLU A 278 -16.64 14.65 17.12
C GLU A 278 -17.78 13.86 17.79
N THR A 279 -18.17 12.74 17.19
CA THR A 279 -19.01 11.74 17.85
C THR A 279 -18.18 11.00 18.90
N ARG A 280 -18.65 10.95 20.16
CA ARG A 280 -18.13 10.02 21.17
C ARG A 280 -18.51 8.59 20.77
N LEU A 281 -17.52 7.73 20.56
CA LEU A 281 -17.71 6.30 20.84
C LEU A 281 -17.62 6.11 22.36
N PRO A 282 -18.23 5.05 22.93
CA PRO A 282 -18.02 4.72 24.33
C PRO A 282 -16.53 4.71 24.66
N ALA A 283 -16.20 5.20 25.86
CA ALA A 283 -14.83 5.21 26.36
C ALA A 283 -14.20 3.82 26.17
N ALA A 284 -12.91 3.83 25.84
CA ALA A 284 -12.10 2.63 25.74
C ALA A 284 -12.43 1.68 26.90
N VAL A 285 -12.74 0.42 26.59
CA VAL A 285 -12.76 -0.62 27.62
C VAL A 285 -11.36 -0.59 28.24
N PRO A 286 -11.23 -0.36 29.56
CA PRO A 286 -9.94 -0.42 30.22
C PRO A 286 -9.28 -1.74 29.85
N VAL A 287 -7.99 -1.71 29.48
CA VAL A 287 -7.23 -2.95 29.26
C VAL A 287 -7.22 -3.66 30.61
N PRO A 288 -7.95 -4.78 30.78
CA PRO A 288 -7.95 -5.46 32.06
C PRO A 288 -6.55 -6.06 32.26
N GLU A 289 -6.01 -5.98 33.47
CA GLU A 289 -4.75 -6.66 33.84
C GLU A 289 -4.82 -8.19 33.59
N ALA A 290 -6.02 -8.75 33.50
CA ALA A 290 -6.29 -10.12 33.08
C ALA A 290 -7.37 -10.15 31.98
N ILE A 291 -7.00 -10.59 30.77
CA ILE A 291 -8.00 -10.86 29.72
C ILE A 291 -8.79 -12.11 30.12
N PRO A 292 -10.15 -12.09 30.09
CA PRO A 292 -10.93 -13.27 30.40
C PRO A 292 -10.58 -14.41 29.44
N THR A 293 -10.15 -15.54 30.01
CA THR A 293 -10.21 -16.86 29.35
C THR A 293 -11.66 -17.10 28.93
N GLN A 294 -11.93 -17.71 27.77
CA GLN A 294 -13.28 -17.88 27.19
C GLN A 294 -14.40 -18.05 28.25
N GLU A 295 -14.98 -16.94 28.70
CA GLU A 295 -16.14 -16.97 29.58
C GLU A 295 -17.38 -17.04 28.69
N SER A 296 -18.24 -18.01 29.02
CA SER A 296 -19.55 -18.18 28.42
C SER A 296 -20.39 -16.93 28.67
N GLY A 297 -20.32 -15.96 27.75
CA GLY A 297 -21.00 -14.66 27.85
C GLY A 297 -20.41 -13.57 26.94
N SER A 298 -19.15 -13.70 26.50
CA SER A 298 -18.54 -12.79 25.54
C SER A 298 -19.10 -12.98 24.11
N ALA A 299 -19.48 -11.88 23.45
CA ALA A 299 -19.86 -11.88 22.03
C ALA A 299 -18.69 -12.23 21.10
N LEU A 300 -17.44 -12.10 21.58
CA LEU A 300 -16.23 -12.43 20.85
C LEU A 300 -15.95 -13.94 20.94
N ARG A 301 -15.90 -14.62 19.80
CA ARG A 301 -15.62 -16.06 19.67
C ARG A 301 -14.58 -16.31 18.59
N TRP A 302 -13.70 -17.29 18.79
CA TRP A 302 -12.73 -17.70 17.78
C TRP A 302 -12.48 -19.20 17.80
N ALA A 303 -12.21 -19.77 16.62
CA ALA A 303 -11.83 -21.17 16.44
C ALA A 303 -10.98 -21.32 15.17
N ILE A 304 -10.16 -22.38 15.10
CA ILE A 304 -9.58 -22.82 13.83
C ILE A 304 -10.64 -23.65 13.12
N GLU A 305 -10.98 -23.28 11.90
CA GLU A 305 -12.04 -23.92 11.13
C GLU A 305 -11.52 -24.37 9.76
N SER A 306 -11.95 -25.57 9.33
CA SER A 306 -11.86 -25.98 7.93
C SER A 306 -12.97 -25.32 7.14
N ILE A 307 -12.60 -24.61 6.07
CA ILE A 307 -13.50 -23.85 5.21
C ILE A 307 -13.49 -24.50 3.82
N ASP A 308 -14.57 -25.20 3.50
CA ASP A 308 -14.88 -25.75 2.18
C ASP A 308 -15.68 -24.75 1.31
N PRO A 309 -15.98 -25.06 0.03
CA PRO A 309 -16.76 -24.17 -0.83
C PRO A 309 -18.13 -23.78 -0.26
N ALA A 310 -18.86 -24.72 0.34
CA ALA A 310 -20.19 -24.47 0.91
C ALA A 310 -20.13 -23.47 2.08
N ARG A 311 -19.17 -23.64 2.99
CA ARG A 311 -18.92 -22.73 4.11
C ARG A 311 -18.41 -21.38 3.63
N ALA A 312 -17.57 -21.36 2.60
CA ALA A 312 -17.09 -20.12 1.99
C ALA A 312 -18.23 -19.30 1.38
N GLU A 313 -19.17 -19.96 0.68
CA GLU A 313 -20.38 -19.31 0.16
C GLU A 313 -21.23 -18.74 1.30
N ALA A 314 -21.46 -19.52 2.35
CA ALA A 314 -22.19 -19.05 3.53
C ALA A 314 -21.53 -17.81 4.14
N TYR A 315 -20.20 -17.78 4.26
CA TYR A 315 -19.46 -16.65 4.82
C TYR A 315 -19.50 -15.42 3.92
N LEU A 316 -19.49 -15.62 2.60
CA LEU A 316 -19.59 -14.53 1.63
C LEU A 316 -20.97 -13.88 1.61
N ARG A 317 -22.05 -14.55 2.05
CA ARG A 317 -23.37 -13.91 2.20
C ARG A 317 -23.35 -12.75 3.21
N HIS A 318 -22.42 -12.78 4.16
CA HIS A 318 -22.20 -11.70 5.12
C HIS A 318 -21.31 -10.56 4.59
N ASN A 319 -20.87 -10.64 3.33
CA ASN A 319 -19.97 -9.66 2.72
C ASN A 319 -20.71 -8.44 2.18
N THR A 320 -21.10 -7.53 3.07
CA THR A 320 -21.89 -6.34 2.72
C THR A 320 -21.05 -5.08 2.46
N ARG A 321 -19.80 -5.04 2.94
CA ARG A 321 -18.99 -3.80 3.03
C ARG A 321 -17.51 -3.97 2.66
N ASN A 322 -17.08 -5.09 2.06
CA ASN A 322 -15.67 -5.21 1.68
C ASN A 322 -15.35 -4.60 0.31
N ARG A 323 -14.07 -4.25 0.17
CA ARG A 323 -13.44 -3.67 -1.03
C ARG A 323 -13.73 -4.44 -2.32
N ARG A 324 -13.68 -3.73 -3.45
CA ARG A 324 -13.75 -4.32 -4.80
C ARG A 324 -12.79 -5.51 -4.97
N ILE A 325 -13.34 -6.60 -5.49
CA ILE A 325 -12.63 -7.84 -5.77
C ILE A 325 -11.58 -7.61 -6.86
N VAL A 326 -10.46 -8.32 -6.75
CA VAL A 326 -9.38 -8.31 -7.74
C VAL A 326 -9.24 -9.75 -8.21
N GLN A 327 -9.82 -10.07 -9.37
CA GLN A 327 -9.90 -11.46 -9.82
C GLN A 327 -8.52 -12.11 -9.97
N ALA A 328 -7.53 -11.36 -10.46
CA ALA A 328 -6.15 -11.86 -10.56
C ALA A 328 -5.56 -12.32 -9.22
N HIS A 329 -6.01 -11.74 -8.10
CA HIS A 329 -5.58 -12.16 -6.76
C HIS A 329 -6.33 -13.41 -6.29
N VAL A 330 -7.63 -13.50 -6.55
CA VAL A 330 -8.43 -14.73 -6.30
C VAL A 330 -7.84 -15.90 -7.07
N ASN A 331 -7.58 -15.74 -8.36
CA ASN A 331 -6.98 -16.77 -9.23
C ASN A 331 -5.56 -17.18 -8.77
N ALA A 332 -4.82 -16.26 -8.14
CA ALA A 332 -3.51 -16.60 -7.57
C ALA A 332 -3.66 -17.53 -6.36
N ILE A 333 -4.53 -17.17 -5.41
CA ILE A 333 -4.80 -18.00 -4.23
C ILE A 333 -5.38 -19.36 -4.65
N ALA A 334 -6.34 -19.37 -5.58
CA ALA A 334 -6.97 -20.60 -6.04
C ALA A 334 -5.96 -21.57 -6.65
N ARG A 335 -5.00 -21.08 -7.45
CA ARG A 335 -3.92 -21.92 -7.99
C ARG A 335 -2.99 -22.47 -6.90
N ASP A 336 -2.77 -21.74 -5.81
CA ASP A 336 -2.01 -22.25 -4.67
C ASP A 336 -2.81 -23.31 -3.87
N ILE A 337 -4.13 -23.15 -3.74
CA ILE A 337 -5.02 -24.15 -3.12
C ILE A 337 -5.04 -25.44 -3.95
N VAL A 338 -5.35 -25.35 -5.25
CA VAL A 338 -5.41 -26.50 -6.17
C VAL A 338 -4.10 -27.28 -6.19
N ALA A 339 -2.96 -26.57 -6.13
CA ALA A 339 -1.65 -27.20 -6.15
C ALA A 339 -1.17 -27.70 -4.77
N GLY A 340 -2.01 -27.67 -3.73
CA GLY A 340 -1.63 -28.06 -2.37
C GLY A 340 -0.55 -27.20 -1.73
N ARG A 341 -0.27 -26.02 -2.30
CA ARG A 341 0.71 -25.05 -1.79
C ARG A 341 0.11 -24.15 -0.70
N TRP A 342 -1.20 -24.22 -0.49
CA TRP A 342 -1.83 -23.54 0.63
C TRP A 342 -1.34 -24.14 1.94
N MET A 343 -0.83 -23.28 2.81
CA MET A 343 -0.40 -23.64 4.15
C MET A 343 -1.34 -23.01 5.15
N VAL A 344 -1.62 -23.71 6.25
CA VAL A 344 -2.43 -23.19 7.35
C VAL A 344 -1.83 -21.86 7.81
N ASN A 345 -2.49 -20.76 7.46
CA ASN A 345 -2.05 -19.43 7.83
C ASN A 345 -2.83 -18.94 9.04
N ALA A 346 -2.12 -18.35 10.00
CA ALA A 346 -2.73 -17.81 11.20
C ALA A 346 -3.52 -16.51 10.96
N GLN A 347 -3.60 -16.02 9.71
CA GLN A 347 -4.37 -14.80 9.42
C GLN A 347 -5.88 -15.11 9.44
N PRO A 348 -6.70 -14.51 10.31
CA PRO A 348 -8.08 -14.95 10.47
C PRO A 348 -9.03 -14.44 9.38
N ILE A 349 -10.11 -15.19 9.18
CA ILE A 349 -11.37 -14.64 8.65
C ILE A 349 -12.10 -13.97 9.82
N CYS A 350 -12.51 -12.73 9.64
CA CYS A 350 -13.04 -11.91 10.73
C CYS A 350 -14.47 -11.49 10.44
N PHE A 351 -15.34 -11.56 11.44
CA PHE A 351 -16.71 -11.05 11.44
C PHE A 351 -16.91 -10.05 12.58
N ALA A 352 -17.68 -9.00 12.31
CA ALA A 352 -18.12 -8.07 13.34
C ALA A 352 -19.21 -8.67 14.24
N ALA A 353 -19.51 -8.00 15.34
CA ALA A 353 -20.64 -8.33 16.22
C ALA A 353 -22.00 -8.33 15.50
N ASP A 354 -22.17 -7.50 14.46
CA ASP A 354 -23.38 -7.48 13.62
C ASP A 354 -23.39 -8.59 12.53
N GLY A 355 -22.39 -9.48 12.55
CA GLY A 355 -22.23 -10.56 11.58
C GLY A 355 -21.60 -10.12 10.26
N THR A 356 -21.24 -8.85 10.05
CA THR A 356 -20.60 -8.38 8.82
C THR A 356 -19.22 -9.03 8.64
N LEU A 357 -18.93 -9.57 7.44
CA LEU A 357 -17.60 -10.09 7.10
C LEU A 357 -16.60 -8.92 7.00
N LEU A 358 -15.64 -8.86 7.94
CA LEU A 358 -14.62 -7.82 8.00
C LEU A 358 -13.36 -8.15 7.21
N ASN A 359 -13.09 -9.43 6.98
CA ASN A 359 -11.91 -9.88 6.25
C ASN A 359 -12.07 -11.30 5.73
N GLY A 360 -11.29 -11.65 4.69
CA GLY A 360 -11.23 -13.02 4.17
C GLY A 360 -11.85 -13.20 2.79
N GLN A 361 -12.52 -12.18 2.22
CA GLN A 361 -13.26 -12.31 0.96
C GLN A 361 -12.47 -12.98 -0.19
N HIS A 362 -11.20 -12.62 -0.39
CA HIS A 362 -10.39 -13.14 -1.51
C HIS A 362 -10.03 -14.61 -1.29
N ARG A 363 -9.87 -15.03 -0.03
CA ARG A 363 -9.61 -16.43 0.33
C ARG A 363 -10.88 -17.26 0.18
N LEU A 364 -12.00 -16.75 0.68
CA LEU A 364 -13.30 -17.41 0.53
C LEU A 364 -13.67 -17.62 -0.95
N MET A 365 -13.50 -16.58 -1.78
CA MET A 365 -13.72 -16.72 -3.23
C MET A 365 -12.73 -17.69 -3.89
N ALA A 366 -11.50 -17.78 -3.38
CA ALA A 366 -10.50 -18.67 -3.93
C ALA A 366 -10.75 -20.14 -3.55
N VAL A 367 -11.29 -20.40 -2.35
CA VAL A 367 -11.79 -21.72 -1.92
C VAL A 367 -12.87 -22.21 -2.88
N ILE A 368 -13.86 -21.35 -3.17
CA ILE A 368 -14.93 -21.67 -4.13
C ILE A 368 -14.35 -21.90 -5.54
N LEU A 369 -13.46 -21.01 -6.01
CA LEU A 369 -12.87 -21.13 -7.34
C LEU A 369 -11.95 -22.35 -7.48
N ALA A 370 -11.27 -22.76 -6.42
CA ALA A 370 -10.37 -23.91 -6.40
C ALA A 370 -11.09 -25.24 -6.20
N ASP A 371 -12.37 -25.21 -5.79
CA ASP A 371 -13.11 -26.38 -5.31
C ASP A 371 -12.31 -27.19 -4.27
N GLY A 372 -11.72 -26.47 -3.31
CA GLY A 372 -10.83 -27.05 -2.29
C GLY A 372 -11.02 -26.39 -0.94
N ALA A 373 -10.60 -27.05 0.14
CA ALA A 373 -10.75 -26.55 1.50
C ALA A 373 -9.46 -25.92 2.05
N ILE A 374 -9.60 -24.96 2.97
CA ILE A 374 -8.49 -24.36 3.72
C ILE A 374 -8.75 -24.39 5.23
N GLU A 375 -7.71 -24.54 6.03
CA GLU A 375 -7.80 -24.35 7.49
C GLU A 375 -7.30 -22.95 7.87
N VAL A 376 -8.14 -22.19 8.59
CA VAL A 376 -7.82 -20.83 9.03
C VAL A 376 -8.50 -20.51 10.37
N PRO A 377 -7.93 -19.63 11.20
CA PRO A 377 -8.66 -19.07 12.33
C PRO A 377 -9.85 -18.24 11.84
N VAL A 378 -10.98 -18.34 12.54
CA VAL A 378 -12.16 -17.53 12.30
C VAL A 378 -12.52 -16.83 13.60
N ILE A 379 -12.66 -15.51 13.54
CA ILE A 379 -13.01 -14.66 14.68
C ILE A 379 -14.36 -14.02 14.39
N ARG A 380 -15.28 -14.07 15.35
CA ARG A 380 -16.61 -13.46 15.30
C ARG A 380 -16.80 -12.55 16.51
N GLY A 381 -17.58 -11.48 16.37
CA GLY A 381 -17.84 -10.55 17.47
C GLY A 381 -16.84 -9.42 17.61
N LEU A 382 -16.03 -9.14 16.58
CA LEU A 382 -15.14 -7.97 16.61
C LEU A 382 -15.95 -6.67 16.52
N GLU A 383 -15.39 -5.59 17.08
CA GLU A 383 -15.97 -4.26 16.90
C GLU A 383 -15.97 -3.88 15.42
N PRO A 384 -17.03 -3.27 14.86
CA PRO A 384 -17.05 -2.87 13.44
C PRO A 384 -15.86 -1.97 13.04
N ALA A 385 -15.38 -1.14 13.99
CA ALA A 385 -14.21 -0.27 13.82
C ALA A 385 -12.87 -1.02 13.79
N ALA A 386 -12.83 -2.31 14.14
CA ALA A 386 -11.63 -3.15 14.12
C ALA A 386 -10.89 -3.12 12.78
N GLN A 387 -11.60 -2.94 11.67
CA GLN A 387 -10.99 -2.84 10.34
C GLN A 387 -9.99 -1.69 10.21
N ALA A 388 -10.19 -0.62 10.99
CA ALA A 388 -9.44 0.63 10.93
C ALA A 388 -7.99 0.51 11.41
N THR A 389 -7.69 -0.51 12.21
CA THR A 389 -6.37 -0.73 12.82
C THR A 389 -5.62 -1.90 12.18
N TYR A 390 -6.09 -2.42 11.04
CA TYR A 390 -5.41 -3.52 10.35
C TYR A 390 -4.05 -3.08 9.84
N ASP A 391 -3.09 -4.01 9.88
CA ASP A 391 -1.72 -3.65 9.61
C ASP A 391 -1.47 -3.16 8.19
N LEU A 392 -0.71 -2.06 8.09
CA LEU A 392 -0.16 -1.56 6.83
C LEU A 392 1.15 -2.30 6.50
N HIS A 393 1.05 -3.59 6.17
CA HIS A 393 2.24 -4.37 5.82
C HIS A 393 2.82 -3.97 4.45
N ALA A 394 4.14 -3.81 4.41
CA ALA A 394 4.87 -3.79 3.16
C ALA A 394 4.64 -5.12 2.41
N LYS A 395 4.56 -5.13 1.07
CA LYS A 395 4.43 -6.40 0.37
C LYS A 395 5.74 -7.17 0.61
N ARG A 396 5.65 -8.33 1.25
CA ARG A 396 6.82 -9.18 1.50
C ARG A 396 7.40 -9.61 0.15
N SER A 397 8.72 -9.55 0.03
CA SER A 397 9.39 -10.18 -1.11
C SER A 397 9.32 -11.69 -0.93
N PRO A 398 9.25 -12.49 -2.00
CA PRO A 398 9.35 -13.94 -1.87
C PRO A 398 10.63 -14.32 -1.14
N GLU A 399 10.53 -15.24 -0.18
CA GLU A 399 11.67 -15.83 0.51
C GLU A 399 12.15 -17.07 -0.24
N PHE A 400 13.48 -17.20 -0.40
CA PHE A 400 14.05 -18.28 -1.21
C PHE A 400 14.72 -19.37 -0.35
N GLY A 401 14.64 -19.26 0.98
CA GLY A 401 15.32 -20.17 1.91
C GLY A 401 16.81 -19.85 2.11
N PRO A 402 17.46 -20.37 3.16
CA PRO A 402 18.77 -19.89 3.64
C PRO A 402 19.90 -20.00 2.61
N ALA A 403 19.94 -21.09 1.84
CA ALA A 403 20.96 -21.33 0.82
C ALA A 403 20.89 -20.31 -0.34
N LEU A 404 19.69 -19.86 -0.69
CA LEU A 404 19.44 -18.91 -1.77
C LEU A 404 19.42 -17.45 -1.28
N GLU A 405 19.25 -17.21 0.03
CA GLU A 405 19.36 -15.87 0.62
C GLU A 405 20.78 -15.30 0.57
N SER A 406 21.81 -16.14 0.56
CA SER A 406 23.22 -15.76 0.44
C SER A 406 23.55 -15.08 -0.90
N PHE A 407 22.74 -15.29 -1.94
CA PHE A 407 23.05 -14.88 -3.32
C PHE A 407 22.78 -13.39 -3.63
N GLY A 408 22.26 -12.60 -2.69
CA GLY A 408 21.98 -11.16 -2.89
C GLY A 408 20.95 -10.87 -4.00
N ASP A 409 20.73 -9.59 -4.34
CA ASP A 409 19.94 -9.15 -5.50
C ASP A 409 18.53 -9.74 -5.68
N ARG A 410 17.82 -10.03 -4.57
CA ARG A 410 16.47 -10.62 -4.54
C ARG A 410 15.47 -10.01 -5.52
N ALA A 411 15.53 -8.69 -5.71
CA ALA A 411 14.63 -7.97 -6.61
C ALA A 411 14.85 -8.34 -8.08
N LEU A 412 16.12 -8.48 -8.50
CA LEU A 412 16.48 -8.88 -9.86
C LEU A 412 16.12 -10.34 -10.12
N VAL A 413 16.45 -11.22 -9.18
CA VAL A 413 16.11 -12.66 -9.24
C VAL A 413 14.61 -12.86 -9.35
N SER A 414 13.84 -12.18 -8.50
CA SER A 414 12.38 -12.20 -8.57
C SER A 414 11.89 -11.70 -9.94
N ALA A 415 12.49 -10.65 -10.49
CA ALA A 415 12.10 -10.13 -11.81
C ALA A 415 12.40 -11.11 -12.96
N MET A 416 13.53 -11.82 -12.88
CA MET A 416 13.91 -12.87 -13.85
C MET A 416 12.98 -14.08 -13.75
N ALA A 417 12.70 -14.57 -12.54
CA ALA A 417 11.74 -15.65 -12.31
C ALA A 417 10.33 -15.27 -12.80
N ASN A 418 9.91 -14.00 -12.64
CA ASN A 418 8.65 -13.51 -13.18
C ASN A 418 8.60 -13.51 -14.72
N LEU A 419 9.74 -13.30 -15.40
CA LEU A 419 9.81 -13.42 -16.86
C LEU A 419 9.68 -14.88 -17.30
N LEU A 420 10.41 -15.79 -16.64
CA LEU A 420 10.27 -17.23 -16.88
C LEU A 420 8.81 -17.66 -16.67
N TRP A 421 8.21 -17.32 -15.53
CA TRP A 421 6.81 -17.65 -15.28
C TRP A 421 5.89 -17.11 -16.37
N ARG A 422 6.03 -15.83 -16.75
CA ARG A 422 5.15 -15.20 -17.75
C ARG A 422 5.25 -15.85 -19.13
N ARG A 423 6.44 -16.31 -19.50
CA ARG A 423 6.77 -16.83 -20.83
C ARG A 423 6.53 -18.33 -20.95
N GLU A 424 6.75 -19.07 -19.87
CA GLU A 424 6.82 -20.54 -19.92
C GLU A 424 5.74 -21.22 -19.07
N LEU A 425 5.30 -20.61 -17.96
CA LEU A 425 4.44 -21.28 -16.97
C LEU A 425 3.06 -20.62 -16.79
N ARG A 426 2.85 -19.44 -17.35
CA ARG A 426 1.59 -18.69 -17.23
C ARG A 426 0.48 -19.48 -17.93
N PRO A 427 -0.67 -19.73 -17.27
CA PRO A 427 -1.77 -20.45 -17.89
C PRO A 427 -2.23 -19.81 -19.22
N PRO A 428 -2.53 -20.63 -20.25
CA PRO A 428 -3.11 -20.13 -21.50
C PRO A 428 -4.37 -19.30 -21.26
N GLY A 429 -4.56 -18.23 -22.04
CA GLY A 429 -5.69 -17.30 -21.89
C GLY A 429 -5.59 -16.32 -20.70
N ALA A 430 -4.66 -16.51 -19.75
CA ALA A 430 -4.55 -15.67 -18.55
C ALA A 430 -3.58 -14.48 -18.72
N ARG A 431 -3.76 -13.63 -19.75
CA ARG A 431 -2.80 -12.57 -20.12
C ARG A 431 -2.40 -11.64 -18.95
N HIS A 432 -3.33 -11.33 -18.06
CA HIS A 432 -3.13 -10.42 -16.92
C HIS A 432 -2.79 -11.13 -15.59
N ALA A 433 -2.66 -12.45 -15.60
CA ALA A 433 -2.29 -13.20 -14.40
C ALA A 433 -0.86 -12.87 -13.96
N LYS A 434 -0.62 -13.03 -12.66
CA LYS A 434 0.68 -12.78 -12.02
C LYS A 434 1.09 -14.03 -11.25
N ALA A 435 2.38 -14.32 -11.23
CA ALA A 435 2.95 -15.39 -10.43
C ALA A 435 2.65 -15.18 -8.94
N THR A 436 2.37 -16.26 -8.22
CA THR A 436 2.29 -16.25 -6.76
C THR A 436 3.69 -16.21 -6.15
N ALA A 437 3.81 -15.85 -4.87
CA ALA A 437 5.11 -15.87 -4.20
C ALA A 437 5.68 -17.30 -4.11
N ALA A 438 4.81 -18.32 -4.00
CA ALA A 438 5.19 -19.71 -4.02
C ALA A 438 5.71 -20.12 -5.41
N GLU A 439 5.02 -19.77 -6.50
CA GLU A 439 5.49 -20.06 -7.86
C GLU A 439 6.86 -19.43 -8.16
N ILE A 440 7.08 -18.19 -7.72
CA ILE A 440 8.38 -17.52 -7.90
C ILE A 440 9.47 -18.23 -7.09
N ARG A 441 9.19 -18.67 -5.87
CA ARG A 441 10.13 -19.45 -5.07
C ARG A 441 10.44 -20.78 -5.76
N ASP A 442 9.44 -21.51 -6.21
CA ASP A 442 9.62 -22.81 -6.85
C ASP A 442 10.46 -22.67 -8.13
N ILE A 443 10.27 -21.61 -8.91
CA ILE A 443 11.13 -21.29 -10.06
C ILE A 443 12.58 -21.05 -9.61
N VAL A 444 12.81 -20.27 -8.55
CA VAL A 444 14.17 -19.98 -8.09
C VAL A 444 14.85 -21.25 -7.56
N CYS A 445 14.13 -22.12 -6.84
CA CYS A 445 14.67 -23.38 -6.33
C CYS A 445 14.97 -24.38 -7.45
N ASN A 446 14.10 -24.49 -8.46
CA ASN A 446 14.23 -25.48 -9.52
C ASN A 446 15.10 -25.01 -10.70
N HIS A 447 15.44 -23.71 -10.76
CA HIS A 447 16.26 -23.13 -11.82
C HIS A 447 17.47 -22.36 -11.25
N PRO A 448 18.41 -23.02 -10.56
CA PRO A 448 19.57 -22.35 -9.93
C PRO A 448 20.43 -21.60 -10.94
N ARG A 449 20.53 -22.10 -12.19
CA ARG A 449 21.28 -21.40 -13.25
C ARG A 449 20.68 -20.03 -13.61
N LEU A 450 19.35 -19.87 -13.50
CA LEU A 450 18.71 -18.57 -13.69
C LEU A 450 19.21 -17.55 -12.64
N LEU A 451 19.40 -17.98 -11.39
CA LEU A 451 19.95 -17.15 -10.32
C LEU A 451 21.40 -16.74 -10.59
N GLU A 452 22.24 -17.64 -11.09
CA GLU A 452 23.64 -17.37 -11.40
C GLU A 452 23.80 -16.29 -12.48
N LEU A 453 22.94 -16.33 -13.49
CA LEU A 453 22.91 -15.37 -14.62
C LEU A 453 22.43 -13.96 -14.24
N ARG A 454 22.07 -13.72 -12.98
CA ARG A 454 21.87 -12.34 -12.46
C ARG A 454 23.12 -11.47 -12.66
N SER A 455 24.31 -12.09 -12.52
CA SER A 455 25.60 -11.44 -12.67
C SER A 455 25.79 -10.91 -14.10
N PHE A 456 25.52 -11.75 -15.09
CA PHE A 456 25.46 -11.37 -16.50
C PHE A 456 24.43 -10.24 -16.73
N GLY A 457 23.23 -10.40 -16.19
CA GLY A 457 22.18 -9.37 -16.31
C GLY A 457 22.64 -7.99 -15.81
N ARG A 458 23.41 -7.93 -14.72
CA ARG A 458 23.98 -6.68 -14.18
C ARG A 458 25.05 -6.07 -15.09
N LYS A 459 25.91 -6.88 -15.70
CA LYS A 459 26.93 -6.38 -16.64
C LYS A 459 26.31 -5.80 -17.91
N MET A 460 25.12 -6.26 -18.27
CA MET A 460 24.45 -5.89 -19.52
C MET A 460 23.44 -4.73 -19.39
N ILE A 461 23.46 -3.94 -18.32
CA ILE A 461 22.47 -2.88 -18.05
C ILE A 461 22.41 -1.76 -19.11
N ASP A 462 23.50 -1.53 -19.83
CA ASP A 462 23.58 -0.55 -20.93
C ASP A 462 22.96 -1.08 -22.23
N HIS A 463 22.75 -2.39 -22.32
CA HIS A 463 22.21 -3.08 -23.48
C HIS A 463 20.74 -3.50 -23.25
N GLY A 464 20.27 -3.53 -22.01
CA GLY A 464 18.89 -3.88 -21.72
C GLY A 464 18.58 -3.83 -20.24
N ARG A 465 17.31 -4.04 -19.88
CA ARG A 465 16.98 -4.23 -18.46
C ARG A 465 17.67 -5.49 -17.94
N ALA A 466 18.32 -5.40 -16.78
CA ALA A 466 19.07 -6.52 -16.20
C ALA A 466 18.26 -7.82 -16.13
N SER A 467 16.97 -7.75 -15.80
CA SER A 467 16.11 -8.93 -15.73
C SER A 467 15.86 -9.57 -17.10
N VAL A 468 15.76 -8.76 -18.16
CA VAL A 468 15.61 -9.24 -19.54
C VAL A 468 16.90 -9.89 -20.01
N MET A 469 18.05 -9.25 -19.76
CA MET A 469 19.35 -9.78 -20.15
C MET A 469 19.68 -11.09 -19.43
N GLY A 470 19.43 -11.16 -18.11
CA GLY A 470 19.63 -12.38 -17.33
C GLY A 470 18.70 -13.52 -17.73
N TYR A 471 17.39 -13.26 -17.89
CA TYR A 471 16.44 -14.28 -18.35
C TYR A 471 16.74 -14.73 -19.79
N GLY A 472 17.07 -13.80 -20.69
CA GLY A 472 17.44 -14.12 -22.06
C GLY A 472 18.69 -14.98 -22.14
N ALA A 473 19.72 -14.66 -21.34
CA ALA A 473 20.90 -15.51 -21.20
C ALA A 473 20.55 -16.93 -20.75
N TYR A 474 19.63 -17.06 -19.79
CA TYR A 474 19.18 -18.36 -19.31
C TYR A 474 18.51 -19.19 -20.42
N VAL A 475 17.64 -18.55 -21.21
CA VAL A 475 17.01 -19.19 -22.38
C VAL A 475 18.05 -19.60 -23.42
N ILE A 476 19.03 -18.74 -23.69
CA ILE A 476 20.10 -18.98 -24.68
C ILE A 476 20.96 -20.18 -24.27
N GLU A 477 21.53 -20.18 -23.05
CA GLU A 477 22.37 -21.29 -22.56
C GLU A 477 21.59 -22.61 -22.52
N ARG A 478 20.32 -22.57 -22.10
CA ARG A 478 19.48 -23.77 -22.07
C ARG A 478 19.15 -24.30 -23.47
N SER A 479 19.07 -23.43 -24.49
CA SER A 479 18.75 -23.82 -25.86
C SER A 479 19.94 -24.47 -26.60
N ASP A 480 21.17 -24.08 -26.28
CA ASP A 480 22.40 -24.66 -26.81
C ASP A 480 23.52 -24.50 -25.75
N PRO A 481 23.79 -25.54 -24.94
CA PRO A 481 24.78 -25.46 -23.87
C PRO A 481 26.21 -25.24 -24.33
N VAL A 482 26.51 -25.49 -25.61
CA VAL A 482 27.86 -25.34 -26.17
C VAL A 482 28.02 -23.93 -26.74
N ARG A 483 27.16 -23.53 -27.67
CA ARG A 483 27.28 -22.25 -28.38
C ARG A 483 26.72 -21.06 -27.61
N GLY A 484 25.79 -21.30 -26.68
CA GLY A 484 25.15 -20.28 -25.87
C GLY A 484 26.15 -19.49 -25.02
N PRO A 485 27.01 -20.16 -24.21
CA PRO A 485 28.04 -19.49 -23.44
C PRO A 485 29.00 -18.64 -24.28
N ASP A 486 29.39 -19.11 -25.47
CA ASP A 486 30.27 -18.37 -26.37
C ASP A 486 29.60 -17.12 -26.95
N PHE A 487 28.32 -17.24 -27.36
CA PHE A 487 27.53 -16.09 -27.77
C PHE A 487 27.39 -15.07 -26.64
N LEU A 488 27.11 -15.51 -25.42
CA LEU A 488 26.96 -14.61 -24.27
C LEU A 488 28.27 -13.94 -23.90
N ARG A 489 29.41 -14.66 -23.94
CA ARG A 489 30.74 -14.10 -23.73
C ARG A 489 31.04 -13.03 -24.78
N ALA A 490 30.83 -13.33 -26.05
CA ALA A 490 31.02 -12.36 -27.14
C ALA A 490 30.05 -11.17 -27.04
N LEU A 491 28.81 -11.40 -26.60
CA LEU A 491 27.83 -10.36 -26.36
C LEU A 491 28.19 -9.50 -25.15
N GLU A 492 28.83 -10.04 -24.11
CA GLU A 492 29.30 -9.31 -22.94
C GLU A 492 30.51 -8.44 -23.27
N THR A 493 31.58 -9.05 -23.80
CA THR A 493 32.87 -8.38 -24.03
C THR A 493 32.84 -7.49 -25.26
N GLY A 494 32.22 -7.95 -26.34
CA GLY A 494 32.34 -7.35 -27.67
C GLY A 494 33.76 -7.35 -28.25
N ALA A 495 34.70 -8.08 -27.61
CA ALA A 495 36.10 -8.15 -28.01
C ALA A 495 36.33 -9.23 -29.08
N GLU A 496 37.39 -9.08 -29.88
CA GLU A 496 37.80 -10.05 -30.91
C GLU A 496 36.75 -10.31 -32.01
N LEU A 497 35.81 -9.37 -32.19
CA LEU A 497 34.78 -9.45 -33.22
C LEU A 497 35.15 -8.59 -34.43
N ALA A 498 35.21 -9.21 -35.62
CA ALA A 498 35.47 -8.50 -36.86
C ALA A 498 34.40 -7.45 -37.18
N THR A 499 34.77 -6.43 -37.96
CA THR A 499 33.83 -5.45 -38.49
C THR A 499 32.70 -6.15 -39.26
N GLY A 500 31.45 -5.82 -38.92
CA GLY A 500 30.27 -6.47 -39.52
C GLY A 500 29.78 -7.72 -38.78
N HIS A 501 30.42 -8.12 -37.67
CA HIS A 501 29.96 -9.26 -36.87
C HIS A 501 28.53 -9.03 -36.34
N PRO A 502 27.62 -10.03 -36.43
CA PRO A 502 26.21 -9.85 -36.08
C PRO A 502 25.99 -9.50 -34.60
N ILE A 503 26.87 -9.94 -33.70
CA ILE A 503 26.82 -9.57 -32.28
C ILE A 503 27.09 -8.08 -32.08
N LEU A 504 28.00 -7.46 -32.85
CA LEU A 504 28.23 -6.01 -32.76
C LEU A 504 26.99 -5.22 -33.21
N ALA A 505 26.31 -5.69 -34.26
CA ALA A 505 25.05 -5.10 -34.69
C ALA A 505 23.94 -5.26 -33.62
N LEU A 506 23.85 -6.44 -32.99
CA LEU A 506 22.92 -6.69 -31.89
C LEU A 506 23.20 -5.77 -30.68
N ARG A 507 24.47 -5.61 -30.28
CA ARG A 507 24.86 -4.72 -29.18
C ARG A 507 24.36 -3.29 -29.42
N ARG A 508 24.61 -2.75 -30.62
CA ARG A 508 24.12 -1.41 -31.01
C ARG A 508 22.59 -1.32 -30.99
N GLN A 509 21.90 -2.34 -31.50
CA GLN A 509 20.44 -2.41 -31.47
C GLN A 509 19.92 -2.39 -30.04
N LEU A 510 20.47 -3.22 -29.16
CA LEU A 510 20.11 -3.34 -27.75
C LEU A 510 20.33 -2.04 -26.98
N GLN A 511 21.48 -1.38 -27.18
CA GLN A 511 21.78 -0.06 -26.61
C GLN A 511 20.76 1.01 -27.04
N ARG A 512 20.38 1.02 -28.33
CA ARG A 512 19.33 1.91 -28.83
C ARG A 512 17.99 1.65 -28.14
N LEU A 513 17.55 0.39 -28.08
CA LEU A 513 16.29 0.01 -27.40
C LEU A 513 16.31 0.41 -25.92
N ARG A 514 17.47 0.28 -25.27
CA ARG A 514 17.66 0.66 -23.87
C ARG A 514 17.56 2.18 -23.64
N ARG A 515 18.19 2.97 -24.51
CA ARG A 515 18.15 4.44 -24.51
C ARG A 515 16.73 4.96 -24.75
N ASP A 516 16.04 4.36 -25.72
CA ASP A 516 14.70 4.77 -26.14
C ASP A 516 13.60 4.19 -25.20
N LYS A 517 14.00 3.52 -24.11
CA LYS A 517 13.14 2.96 -23.05
C LYS A 517 12.04 2.02 -23.56
N VAL A 518 12.34 1.29 -24.64
CA VAL A 518 11.43 0.35 -25.28
C VAL A 518 10.95 -0.73 -24.29
N PRO A 519 9.71 -1.25 -24.39
CA PRO A 519 9.19 -2.31 -23.51
C PRO A 519 10.09 -3.55 -23.37
N GLN A 520 9.91 -4.26 -22.25
CA GLN A 520 10.68 -5.47 -21.93
C GLN A 520 10.58 -6.57 -23.00
N GLU A 521 9.40 -6.70 -23.61
CA GLU A 521 9.09 -7.75 -24.58
C GLU A 521 9.91 -7.58 -25.86
N ASP A 522 10.04 -6.36 -26.35
CA ASP A 522 10.82 -6.06 -27.57
C ASP A 522 12.32 -6.18 -27.32
N GLN A 523 12.81 -5.80 -26.13
CA GLN A 523 14.21 -6.02 -25.74
C GLN A 523 14.54 -7.52 -25.73
N LEU A 524 13.65 -8.35 -25.17
CA LEU A 524 13.82 -9.79 -25.15
C LEU A 524 13.77 -10.39 -26.56
N ALA A 525 12.80 -9.96 -27.38
CA ALA A 525 12.66 -10.41 -28.76
C ALA A 525 13.90 -10.07 -29.60
N ALA A 526 14.47 -8.86 -29.42
CA ALA A 526 15.70 -8.48 -30.09
C ALA A 526 16.90 -9.35 -29.68
N LEU A 527 17.05 -9.63 -28.38
CA LEU A 527 18.11 -10.49 -27.85
C LEU A 527 17.99 -11.92 -28.41
N LEU A 528 16.81 -12.54 -28.31
CA LEU A 528 16.57 -13.90 -28.80
C LEU A 528 16.66 -13.98 -30.33
N GLY A 529 16.16 -12.99 -31.07
CA GLY A 529 16.34 -12.93 -32.52
C GLY A 529 17.79 -12.70 -32.95
N GLY A 530 18.60 -12.06 -32.10
CA GLY A 530 20.06 -11.98 -32.28
C GLY A 530 20.75 -13.33 -32.13
N TRP A 531 20.34 -14.10 -31.12
CA TRP A 531 20.80 -15.46 -30.89
C TRP A 531 20.47 -16.40 -32.04
N GLU A 532 19.23 -16.41 -32.54
CA GLU A 532 18.84 -17.26 -33.67
C GLU A 532 19.65 -16.96 -34.95
N ARG A 533 19.94 -15.68 -35.22
CA ARG A 533 20.82 -15.30 -36.33
C ARG A 533 22.26 -15.78 -36.16
N TYR A 534 22.77 -15.78 -34.94
CA TYR A 534 24.10 -16.29 -34.63
C TYR A 534 24.16 -17.81 -34.84
N ARG A 535 23.19 -18.56 -34.30
CA ARG A 535 23.06 -20.01 -34.50
C ARG A 535 23.01 -20.40 -35.97
N GLY A 536 22.23 -19.68 -36.78
CA GLY A 536 22.06 -19.95 -38.21
C GLY A 536 23.32 -19.71 -39.07
N ARG A 537 24.32 -18.97 -38.57
CA ARG A 537 25.59 -18.73 -39.27
C ARG A 537 26.69 -19.73 -38.92
N ALA A 538 26.66 -20.35 -37.74
CA ALA A 538 27.64 -21.35 -37.32
C ALA A 538 27.31 -22.78 -37.80
N GLY A 539 26.24 -22.96 -38.58
CA GLY A 539 25.85 -24.21 -39.23
C GLY A 539 26.03 -24.21 -40.75
N ARG A 540 26.64 -23.17 -41.30
CA ARG A 540 27.18 -23.08 -42.66
C ARG A 540 28.67 -22.86 -42.55
#